data_AF-A0AA86APQ5-F1
#
_entry.id   AF-A0AA86APQ5-F1
#
_cell.length_a   1.000
_cell.length_b   1.000
_cell.length_c   1.000
_cell.angle_alpha   90.00
_cell.angle_beta   90.00
_cell.angle_gamma   90.00
#
_symmetry.space_group_name_H-M   'P 1'
#
loop_
_entity.id
_entity.type
_entity.pdbx_description
1 polymer ?
#
loop_
_entity_poly.entity_id
_entity_poly.type
_entity_poly.pdbx_seq_one_letter_code
_entity_poly.pdbx_strand_id
1 'polypeptide(L)'
;MDQAIMVREKSVYIFMYDDGKRVLSALAFLTMIILGLGCMCLNQWVTLIFGGLVVVAGICKFVDACFFKRIIISKTHITKEWFYLGKRSIKLSNLQAGVVKGLWSGTIFFQQKDHIGLNRIPMQLEIFPIGNTGFNLIRKILIQKRIINGDELSWNNS
;
A
#
# COMPACT_ATOMS: atom_id res chain seq x y z
N MET A 1 32.00 -31.85 20.63
CA MET A 1 32.73 -30.72 20.02
C MET A 1 31.93 -30.26 18.82
N ASP A 2 31.41 -29.06 18.99
CA ASP A 2 30.85 -28.06 18.08
C ASP A 2 30.89 -28.35 16.57
N GLN A 3 29.75 -28.15 15.89
CA GLN A 3 29.40 -26.81 15.41
C GLN A 3 27.91 -26.75 15.03
N ALA A 4 27.13 -26.12 15.91
CA ALA A 4 25.83 -25.59 15.55
C ALA A 4 26.05 -24.46 14.53
N ILE A 5 25.92 -24.77 13.24
CA ILE A 5 25.82 -23.73 12.21
C ILE A 5 24.41 -23.16 12.30
N MET A 6 24.21 -22.23 13.24
CA MET A 6 23.08 -21.31 13.23
C MET A 6 23.21 -20.39 12.00
N VAL A 7 22.77 -20.87 10.84
CA VAL A 7 22.45 -19.99 9.71
C VAL A 7 21.18 -19.24 10.12
N ARG A 8 21.39 -18.08 10.74
CA ARG A 8 20.37 -17.17 11.26
C ARG A 8 19.42 -16.71 10.12
N GLU A 9 18.39 -17.50 9.89
CA GLU A 9 17.24 -17.32 8.98
C GLU A 9 17.02 -15.85 8.56
N LYS A 10 17.25 -15.54 7.27
CA LYS A 10 16.81 -14.29 6.65
C LYS A 10 15.31 -14.40 6.41
N SER A 11 14.48 -14.07 7.39
CA SER A 11 13.03 -13.94 7.19
C SER A 11 12.74 -12.72 6.31
N VAL A 12 12.76 -12.93 4.99
CA VAL A 12 12.36 -12.00 3.95
C VAL A 12 10.98 -12.44 3.47
N TYR A 13 9.97 -11.61 3.67
CA TYR A 13 8.61 -11.88 3.23
C TYR A 13 8.33 -11.08 1.97
N ILE A 14 7.81 -11.74 0.94
CA ILE A 14 7.49 -11.12 -0.35
C ILE A 14 5.99 -11.29 -0.58
N PHE A 15 5.31 -10.19 -0.88
CA PHE A 15 3.90 -10.20 -1.26
C PHE A 15 3.74 -9.61 -2.65
N MET A 16 2.94 -10.28 -3.47
CA MET A 16 2.61 -9.89 -4.82
C MET A 16 1.08 -9.80 -4.92
N TYR A 17 0.59 -9.02 -5.89
CA TYR A 17 -0.83 -8.99 -6.19
C TYR A 17 -1.22 -10.24 -6.95
N ASP A 18 -2.42 -10.75 -6.65
CA ASP A 18 -3.10 -11.68 -7.53
C ASP A 18 -3.39 -10.98 -8.86
N ASP A 19 -2.94 -11.57 -9.98
CA ASP A 19 -3.04 -10.93 -11.29
C ASP A 19 -4.49 -10.62 -11.69
N GLY A 20 -5.43 -11.52 -11.39
CA GLY A 20 -6.85 -11.33 -11.69
C GLY A 20 -7.46 -10.18 -10.89
N LYS A 21 -7.18 -10.15 -9.58
CA LYS A 21 -7.65 -9.06 -8.71
C LYS A 21 -6.96 -7.73 -9.01
N ARG A 22 -5.71 -7.74 -9.45
CA ARG A 22 -4.99 -6.55 -9.93
C ARG A 22 -5.68 -5.95 -11.14
N VAL A 23 -6.05 -6.77 -12.13
CA VAL A 23 -6.78 -6.32 -13.31
C VAL A 23 -8.13 -5.74 -12.90
N LEU A 24 -8.85 -6.40 -12.00
CA LEU A 24 -10.14 -5.89 -11.51
C LEU A 24 -10.00 -4.55 -10.75
N SER A 25 -8.99 -4.40 -9.89
CA SER A 25 -8.67 -3.11 -9.25
C SER A 25 -8.34 -2.03 -10.27
N ALA A 26 -7.52 -2.35 -11.29
CA ALA A 26 -7.18 -1.40 -12.35
C ALA A 26 -8.42 -0.96 -13.14
N LEU A 27 -9.32 -1.89 -13.47
CA LEU A 27 -10.60 -1.57 -14.11
C LEU A 27 -11.48 -0.68 -13.22
N ALA A 28 -11.53 -0.94 -11.91
CA ALA A 28 -12.27 -0.10 -10.97
C ALA A 28 -11.74 1.35 -10.93
N PHE A 29 -10.41 1.53 -10.91
CA PHE A 29 -9.81 2.87 -11.01
C PHE A 29 -10.01 3.52 -12.37
N LEU A 30 -10.02 2.75 -13.45
CA LEU A 30 -10.36 3.25 -14.78
C LEU A 30 -11.80 3.78 -14.83
N THR A 31 -12.77 3.05 -14.27
CA THR A 31 -14.15 3.55 -14.14
C THR A 31 -14.25 4.81 -13.30
N MET A 32 -13.48 4.91 -12.21
CA MET A 32 -13.42 6.12 -11.38
C MET A 32 -12.91 7.33 -12.19
N ILE A 33 -11.90 7.15 -13.04
CA ILE A 33 -11.40 8.20 -13.94
C ILE A 33 -12.49 8.64 -14.92
N ILE A 34 -13.19 7.69 -15.55
CA ILE A 34 -14.26 7.99 -16.51
C ILE A 34 -15.40 8.76 -15.83
N LEU A 35 -15.83 8.35 -14.63
CA LEU A 35 -16.85 9.05 -13.86
C LEU A 35 -16.39 10.45 -13.46
N GLY A 36 -15.13 10.61 -13.02
CA GLY A 36 -14.56 11.91 -12.69
C GLY A 36 -14.55 12.86 -13.88
N LEU A 37 -14.17 12.38 -15.08
CA LEU A 37 -14.24 13.16 -16.33
C LEU A 37 -15.69 13.52 -16.67
N GLY A 38 -16.63 12.59 -16.52
CA GLY A 38 -18.05 12.84 -16.73
C GLY A 38 -18.61 13.93 -15.80
N CYS A 39 -18.20 13.94 -14.53
CA CYS A 39 -18.57 15.01 -13.59
C CYS A 39 -18.05 16.38 -14.03
N MET A 40 -16.86 16.46 -14.64
CA MET A 40 -16.32 17.73 -15.14
C MET A 40 -17.16 18.31 -16.29
N CYS A 41 -17.86 17.47 -17.06
CA CYS A 41 -18.74 17.92 -18.15
C CYS A 41 -20.00 18.67 -17.68
N LEU A 42 -20.34 18.62 -16.38
CA LEU A 42 -21.49 19.35 -15.81
C LEU A 42 -21.25 20.87 -15.70
N ASN A 43 -20.02 21.33 -15.97
CA ASN A 43 -19.62 22.73 -16.14
C ASN A 43 -19.95 23.67 -14.95
N GLN A 44 -20.10 23.11 -13.74
CA GLN A 44 -20.15 23.87 -12.50
C GLN A 44 -18.76 23.86 -11.85
N TRP A 45 -18.30 25.01 -11.33
CA TRP A 45 -16.97 25.14 -10.72
C TRP A 45 -16.68 24.08 -9.64
N VAL A 46 -17.67 23.77 -8.80
CA VAL A 46 -17.56 22.72 -7.77
C VAL A 46 -17.35 21.33 -8.39
N THR A 47 -18.14 20.99 -9.41
CA THR A 47 -18.04 19.70 -10.11
C THR A 47 -16.73 19.56 -10.89
N LEU A 48 -16.17 20.67 -11.38
CA LEU A 48 -14.90 20.69 -12.10
C LEU A 48 -13.73 20.42 -11.15
N ILE A 49 -13.71 21.09 -9.99
CA ILE A 49 -12.67 20.86 -8.96
C ILE A 49 -12.78 19.42 -8.42
N PHE A 50 -13.99 19.00 -8.06
CA PHE A 50 -14.21 17.66 -7.51
C PHE A 50 -13.90 16.56 -8.52
N GLY A 51 -14.41 16.69 -9.75
CA GLY A 51 -14.13 15.75 -10.84
C GLY A 51 -12.64 15.68 -11.16
N GLY A 52 -11.95 16.83 -11.22
CA GLY A 52 -10.50 16.90 -11.39
C GLY A 52 -9.74 16.14 -10.30
N LEU A 53 -10.11 16.34 -9.02
CA LEU A 53 -9.50 15.60 -7.91
C LEU A 53 -9.73 14.08 -8.01
N VAL A 54 -10.94 13.66 -8.39
CA VAL A 54 -11.29 12.24 -8.59
C VAL A 54 -10.45 11.64 -9.72
N VAL A 55 -10.30 12.36 -10.84
CA VAL A 55 -9.48 11.92 -11.98
C VAL A 55 -8.01 11.78 -11.56
N VAL A 56 -7.44 12.78 -10.89
CA VAL A 56 -6.03 12.74 -10.44
C VAL A 56 -5.81 11.59 -9.47
N ALA A 57 -6.69 11.39 -8.50
CA ALA A 57 -6.61 10.29 -7.55
C ALA A 57 -6.74 8.93 -8.25
N GLY A 58 -7.69 8.81 -9.19
CA GLY A 58 -7.92 7.61 -9.99
C GLY A 58 -6.71 7.24 -10.85
N ILE A 59 -6.09 8.21 -11.53
CA ILE A 59 -4.86 8.01 -12.32
C ILE A 59 -3.73 7.52 -11.42
N CYS A 60 -3.51 8.16 -10.26
CA CYS A 60 -2.44 7.77 -9.34
C CYS A 60 -2.62 6.30 -8.89
N LYS A 61 -3.84 5.91 -8.54
CA LYS A 61 -4.17 4.54 -8.12
C LYS A 61 -4.08 3.53 -9.26
N PHE A 62 -4.55 3.90 -10.45
CA PHE A 62 -4.46 3.09 -11.65
C PHE A 62 -3.01 2.77 -12.02
N VAL A 63 -2.17 3.80 -12.08
CA VAL A 63 -0.73 3.68 -12.35
C VAL A 63 -0.07 2.82 -11.28
N ASP A 64 -0.35 3.07 -10.00
CA ASP A 64 0.20 2.27 -8.90
C ASP A 64 -0.19 0.79 -9.01
N ALA A 65 -1.46 0.49 -9.28
CA ALA A 65 -1.95 -0.88 -9.43
C ALA A 65 -1.34 -1.60 -10.65
N CYS A 66 -1.22 -0.91 -11.78
CA CYS A 66 -0.67 -1.50 -13.01
C CYS A 66 0.84 -1.78 -12.90
N PHE A 67 1.58 -0.85 -12.31
CA PHE A 67 3.04 -0.97 -12.22
C PHE A 67 3.52 -1.65 -10.94
N PHE A 68 2.64 -1.94 -9.98
CA PHE A 68 3.01 -2.67 -8.78
C PHE A 68 3.59 -4.05 -9.14
N LYS A 69 4.80 -4.31 -8.65
CA LYS A 69 5.48 -5.60 -8.81
C LYS A 69 5.36 -6.43 -7.55
N ARG A 70 5.84 -5.90 -6.42
CA ARG A 70 5.85 -6.61 -5.13
C ARG A 70 6.15 -5.67 -3.96
N ILE A 71 5.82 -6.12 -2.77
CA ILE A 71 6.32 -5.55 -1.51
C ILE A 71 7.16 -6.58 -0.78
N ILE A 72 8.31 -6.14 -0.28
CA ILE A 72 9.31 -6.96 0.40
C ILE A 72 9.45 -6.44 1.83
N ILE A 73 9.15 -7.27 2.81
CA ILE A 73 9.34 -6.98 4.23
C ILE A 73 10.56 -7.78 4.72
N SER A 74 11.67 -7.07 4.91
CA SER A 74 12.92 -7.65 5.42
C SER A 74 13.07 -7.47 6.94
N LYS A 75 14.22 -7.84 7.50
CA LYS A 75 14.52 -7.61 8.93
C LYS A 75 14.58 -6.13 9.31
N THR A 76 15.00 -5.26 8.40
CA THR A 76 15.32 -3.85 8.71
C THR A 76 14.56 -2.85 7.84
N HIS A 77 14.00 -3.27 6.70
CA HIS A 77 13.33 -2.40 5.74
C HIS A 77 12.05 -3.01 5.18
N ILE A 78 11.09 -2.16 4.82
CA ILE A 78 9.99 -2.49 3.89
C ILE A 78 10.28 -1.81 2.57
N THR A 79 10.23 -2.57 1.47
CA THR A 79 10.49 -2.07 0.12
C THR A 79 9.29 -2.36 -0.76
N LYS A 80 8.72 -1.32 -1.39
CA LYS A 80 7.76 -1.47 -2.48
C LYS A 80 8.50 -1.32 -3.80
N GLU A 81 8.33 -2.29 -4.68
CA GLU A 81 8.92 -2.30 -6.00
C GLU A 81 7.82 -2.19 -7.06
N TRP A 82 8.10 -1.35 -8.04
CA TRP A 82 7.31 -1.23 -9.27
C TRP A 82 8.13 -1.78 -10.45
N PHE A 83 7.47 -2.16 -11.53
CA PHE A 83 8.15 -2.65 -12.72
C PHE A 83 9.04 -1.58 -13.38
N TYR A 84 8.52 -0.36 -13.58
CA TYR A 84 9.22 0.71 -14.29
C TYR A 84 9.51 1.96 -13.44
N LEU A 85 8.80 2.13 -12.33
CA LEU A 85 8.95 3.31 -11.44
C LEU A 85 10.03 3.13 -10.36
N GLY A 86 10.82 2.05 -10.44
CA GLY A 86 11.89 1.75 -9.51
C GLY A 86 11.40 1.12 -8.20
N LYS A 87 12.10 1.42 -7.10
CA LYS A 87 11.81 0.88 -5.76
C LYS A 87 11.88 1.97 -4.72
N ARG A 88 11.02 1.89 -3.71
CA ARG A 88 11.04 2.75 -2.53
C ARG A 88 11.19 1.89 -1.29
N SER A 89 12.11 2.27 -0.40
CA SER A 89 12.37 1.53 0.84
C SER A 89 12.26 2.43 2.07
N ILE A 90 11.64 1.92 3.13
CA ILE A 90 11.52 2.59 4.43
C ILE A 90 12.16 1.70 5.49
N LYS A 91 13.03 2.28 6.34
CA LYS A 91 13.58 1.61 7.52
C LYS A 91 12.49 1.32 8.52
N LEU A 92 12.46 0.10 9.04
CA LEU A 92 11.48 -0.37 10.02
C LEU A 92 11.51 0.43 11.34
N SER A 93 12.69 0.88 11.78
CA SER A 93 12.83 1.72 12.96
C SER A 93 12.03 3.02 12.87
N ASN A 94 11.91 3.56 11.66
CA ASN A 94 11.28 4.85 11.38
C ASN A 94 9.93 4.67 10.67
N LEU A 95 9.41 3.45 10.62
CA LEU A 95 8.16 3.12 9.94
C LEU A 95 6.98 3.29 10.89
N GLN A 96 5.94 3.95 10.39
CA GLN A 96 4.58 3.90 10.93
C GLN A 96 3.69 3.20 9.90
N ALA A 97 2.84 2.29 10.36
CA ALA A 97 1.90 1.58 9.51
C ALA A 97 0.47 1.88 9.98
N GLY A 98 -0.40 2.23 9.04
CA GLY A 98 -1.83 2.43 9.26
C GLY A 98 -2.64 1.64 8.26
N VAL A 99 -3.91 1.41 8.55
CA VAL A 99 -4.83 0.69 7.65
C VAL A 99 -6.15 1.45 7.61
N VAL A 100 -6.63 1.71 6.40
CA VAL A 100 -8.02 2.10 6.18
C VAL A 100 -8.73 0.92 5.53
N LYS A 101 -9.69 0.34 6.23
CA LYS A 101 -10.43 -0.85 5.78
C LYS A 101 -11.90 -0.53 5.56
N GLY A 102 -12.43 -0.88 4.40
CA GLY A 102 -13.86 -0.96 4.09
C GLY A 102 -14.36 -2.41 4.10
N LEU A 103 -15.63 -2.63 3.75
CA LEU A 103 -16.24 -3.98 3.80
C LEU A 103 -15.50 -5.01 2.93
N TRP A 104 -15.03 -4.61 1.74
CA TRP A 104 -14.48 -5.53 0.72
C TRP A 104 -13.06 -5.18 0.27
N SER A 105 -12.53 -4.03 0.69
CA SER A 105 -11.24 -3.51 0.27
C SER A 105 -10.63 -2.67 1.38
N GLY A 106 -9.40 -2.24 1.18
CA GLY A 106 -8.73 -1.30 2.07
C GLY A 106 -7.33 -1.00 1.57
N THR A 107 -6.64 -0.10 2.24
CA THR A 107 -5.27 0.28 1.92
C THR A 107 -4.44 0.24 3.20
N ILE A 108 -3.28 -0.41 3.12
CA ILE A 108 -2.22 -0.31 4.14
C ILE A 108 -1.34 0.87 3.74
N PHE A 109 -1.11 1.79 4.68
CA PHE A 109 -0.23 2.93 4.52
C PHE A 109 1.04 2.70 5.31
N PHE A 110 2.18 2.88 4.66
CA PHE A 110 3.51 2.84 5.25
C PHE A 110 4.12 4.24 5.16
N GLN A 111 4.29 4.89 6.30
CA GLN A 111 4.79 6.25 6.43
C GLN A 111 6.10 6.28 7.23
N GLN A 112 6.93 7.30 6.99
CA GLN A 112 8.08 7.57 7.84
C GLN A 112 7.68 8.51 8.99
N LYS A 113 8.09 8.19 10.22
CA LYS A 113 7.76 8.95 11.44
C LYS A 113 8.23 10.42 11.38
N ASP A 114 9.46 10.66 10.90
CA ASP A 114 10.16 11.93 11.15
C ASP A 114 10.41 12.83 9.91
N HIS A 115 9.73 12.61 8.78
CA HIS A 115 9.95 13.45 7.59
C HIS A 115 8.95 14.61 7.44
N ILE A 116 9.49 15.81 7.24
CA ILE A 116 8.76 17.04 6.86
C ILE A 116 8.80 17.18 5.32
N GLY A 117 7.67 17.55 4.69
CA GLY A 117 7.58 17.85 3.25
C GLY A 117 7.12 16.71 2.33
N LEU A 118 7.38 16.83 1.01
CA LEU A 118 6.98 15.87 -0.04
C LEU A 118 7.54 14.44 0.14
N ASN A 119 8.57 14.24 0.97
CA ASN A 119 9.08 12.92 1.33
C ASN A 119 8.13 12.12 2.25
N ARG A 120 7.06 12.75 2.74
CA ARG A 120 6.03 12.11 3.58
C ARG A 120 4.97 11.35 2.79
N ILE A 121 5.03 11.31 1.45
CA ILE A 121 4.07 10.55 0.63
C ILE A 121 4.00 9.11 1.17
N PRO A 122 2.85 8.61 1.63
CA PRO A 122 2.76 7.26 2.15
C PRO A 122 3.02 6.25 1.05
N MET A 123 3.77 5.20 1.36
CA MET A 123 3.80 4.00 0.54
C MET A 123 2.50 3.24 0.80
N GLN A 124 1.61 3.23 -0.19
CA GLN A 124 0.31 2.59 -0.09
C GLN A 124 0.36 1.16 -0.61
N LEU A 125 -0.46 0.27 -0.06
CA LEU A 125 -0.62 -1.09 -0.54
C LEU A 125 -2.09 -1.48 -0.47
N GLU A 126 -2.70 -1.76 -1.61
CA GLU A 126 -4.09 -2.18 -1.66
C GLU A 126 -4.27 -3.60 -1.10
N ILE A 127 -5.30 -3.76 -0.28
CA ILE A 127 -5.64 -5.01 0.40
C ILE A 127 -6.39 -5.95 -0.54
N PHE A 128 -7.27 -5.43 -1.40
CA PHE A 128 -8.10 -6.25 -2.27
C PHE A 128 -7.27 -7.22 -3.16
N PRO A 129 -6.21 -6.78 -3.86
CA PRO A 129 -5.41 -7.67 -4.70
C PRO A 129 -4.56 -8.68 -3.93
N ILE A 130 -4.29 -8.41 -2.65
CA ILE A 130 -3.55 -9.30 -1.74
C ILE A 130 -4.49 -10.31 -1.05
N GLY A 131 -5.75 -9.92 -0.86
CA GLY A 131 -6.77 -10.68 -0.13
C GLY A 131 -6.55 -10.68 1.39
N ASN A 132 -7.57 -11.17 2.10
CA ASN A 132 -7.58 -11.23 3.57
C ASN A 132 -6.44 -12.08 4.13
N THR A 133 -6.06 -13.16 3.46
CA THR A 133 -4.95 -14.03 3.90
C THR A 133 -3.62 -13.28 3.89
N GLY A 134 -3.28 -12.61 2.80
CA GLY A 134 -2.04 -11.83 2.72
C GLY A 134 -2.06 -10.62 3.65
N PHE A 135 -3.21 -9.98 3.83
CA PHE A 135 -3.39 -8.93 4.84
C PHE A 135 -3.11 -9.43 6.27
N ASN A 136 -3.68 -10.57 6.66
CA ASN A 136 -3.47 -11.16 7.98
C ASN A 136 -2.01 -11.57 8.19
N LEU A 137 -1.33 -12.05 7.15
CA LEU A 137 0.11 -12.34 7.19
C LEU A 137 0.93 -11.06 7.39
N ILE A 138 0.66 -10.01 6.62
CA ILE A 138 1.31 -8.70 6.79
C ILE A 138 1.07 -8.18 8.21
N ARG A 139 -0.16 -8.25 8.72
CA ARG A 139 -0.51 -7.89 10.11
C ARG A 139 0.37 -8.64 11.10
N LYS A 140 0.41 -9.97 11.01
CA LYS A 140 1.19 -10.83 11.91
C LYS A 140 2.68 -10.46 11.89
N ILE A 141 3.25 -10.22 10.70
CA ILE A 141 4.66 -9.83 10.56
C ILE A 141 4.93 -8.46 11.19
N LEU A 142 4.02 -7.49 11.02
CA LEU A 142 4.17 -6.16 11.59
C LEU A 142 4.05 -6.18 13.13
N ILE A 143 3.16 -7.01 13.69
CA ILE A 143 3.07 -7.26 15.16
C ILE A 143 4.37 -7.90 15.66
N GLN A 144 4.84 -8.97 14.99
CA GLN A 144 6.08 -9.66 15.37
C GLN A 144 7.29 -8.73 15.36
N LYS A 145 7.32 -7.76 14.43
CA LYS A 145 8.37 -6.74 14.33
C LYS A 145 8.16 -5.55 15.26
N ARG A 146 7.14 -5.57 16.12
CA ARG A 146 6.77 -4.50 17.08
C ARG A 146 6.57 -3.13 16.41
N ILE A 147 6.11 -3.12 15.16
CA ILE A 147 5.76 -1.88 14.45
C ILE A 147 4.39 -1.39 14.90
N ILE A 148 3.52 -2.34 15.24
CA ILE A 148 2.13 -2.15 15.67
C ILE A 148 1.89 -2.99 16.93
N ASN A 149 1.00 -2.54 17.81
CA ASN A 149 0.77 -3.20 19.10
C ASN A 149 -0.17 -4.42 19.03
N GLY A 150 -0.86 -4.61 17.90
CA GLY A 150 -1.78 -5.73 17.68
C GLY A 150 -3.24 -5.40 17.94
N ASP A 151 -3.52 -4.34 18.70
CA ASP A 151 -4.86 -3.78 18.86
C ASP A 151 -5.37 -3.18 17.55
N GLU A 152 -6.62 -3.46 17.19
CA GLU A 152 -7.24 -2.96 15.95
C GLU A 152 -7.30 -1.42 15.91
N LEU A 153 -7.46 -0.80 17.08
CA LEU A 153 -7.41 0.66 17.24
C LEU A 153 -6.03 1.24 16.90
N SER A 154 -4.94 0.50 17.14
CA SER A 154 -3.59 0.95 16.76
C SER A 154 -3.36 0.97 15.25
N TRP A 155 -4.21 0.29 14.48
CA TRP A 155 -4.19 0.25 13.02
C TRP A 155 -5.07 1.29 12.36
N ASN A 156 -6.17 1.65 13.03
CA ASN A 156 -7.17 2.58 12.50
C ASN A 156 -6.88 4.06 12.83
N ASN A 157 -5.85 4.34 13.65
CA ASN A 157 -5.47 5.69 14.09
C ASN A 157 -4.45 6.36 13.14
N SER A 158 -4.79 6.50 11.84
CA SER A 158 -4.06 7.38 10.92
C SER A 158 -4.96 8.45 10.32
#